data_AF-A0A6N2UEQ8-F1
#
_entry.id   AF-A0A6N2UEQ8-F1
#
_cell.length_a   1.000
_cell.length_b   1.000
_cell.length_c   1.000
_cell.angle_alpha   90.00
_cell.angle_beta   90.00
_cell.angle_gamma   90.00
#
_symmetry.space_group_name_H-M   'P 1'
#
loop_
_entity.id
_entity.type
_entity.pdbx_description
1 polymer ?
#
loop_
_entity_poly.entity_id
_entity_poly.type
_entity_poly.pdbx_seq_one_letter_code
_entity_poly.pdbx_strand_id
1 'polypeptide(L)'
;MNILCGLALSQIRGKKTRTLITITAISLSAALLTAVINFGVSGTTMLQGFLGKDFGKFKNVYTLLLMIPAVILAFLIIAMSVTVISNVFRMSADERVAQFGTLKCVGATKKQIYQTIMYECLLLCIVSVPLGIILGYLLSFAGIGIANRFMDEMNLLVRVMIKQVNFRLSFVFSPVALLTSAIISWATVLFSVALPARKAMKISALDCLRNGGEIGEKFNIRTKIQLNGKGRIEYQLARKNVASHRKQMRSAVMTLSLSMILFVTMSGLREIADGIQKYMSFDSGYTVIADYTSNRKYTVHPKTGRKVEIANLISSDLAEEISEKLSAYKGTEIYGSGVDYAAYDAVFHNGGLTEEMQQAMAEEQKEKSSEIILDVERIVLDQKHYKELCRKAGVEYGSVLLLNDYKYNDHGTERHIAPLPASINSLNLEKMDGSREEIKIAAVLNLEQIPK
;
A
#
# COMPACT_ATOMS: atom_id res chain seq x y z
N MET A 1 40.42 -14.19 24.72
CA MET A 1 38.95 -14.27 24.55
C MET A 1 38.32 -14.54 25.90
N ASN A 2 37.35 -13.74 26.36
CA ASN A 2 36.68 -13.94 27.67
C ASN A 2 36.16 -15.39 27.77
N ILE A 3 36.39 -16.09 28.89
CA ILE A 3 36.00 -17.50 29.09
C ILE A 3 34.50 -17.71 28.80
N LEU A 4 33.67 -16.72 29.16
CA LEU A 4 32.22 -16.74 28.89
C LEU A 4 31.90 -16.72 27.38
N CYS A 5 32.70 -15.99 26.59
CA CYS A 5 32.57 -15.93 25.13
C CYS A 5 33.05 -17.25 24.50
N GLY A 6 34.14 -17.85 25.01
CA GLY A 6 34.58 -19.18 24.59
C GLY A 6 33.53 -20.25 24.85
N LEU A 7 32.89 -20.21 26.02
CA LEU A 7 31.79 -21.12 26.36
C LEU A 7 30.59 -20.93 25.44
N ALA A 8 30.19 -19.68 25.16
CA ALA A 8 29.13 -19.36 24.22
C ALA A 8 29.43 -19.91 22.81
N LEU A 9 30.65 -19.70 22.31
CA LEU A 9 31.08 -20.16 20.99
C LEU A 9 31.07 -21.70 20.86
N SER A 10 31.52 -22.39 21.91
CA SER A 10 31.50 -23.87 21.95
C SER A 10 30.06 -24.40 21.86
N GLN A 11 29.11 -23.72 22.50
CA GLN A 11 27.69 -24.12 22.47
C GLN A 11 27.08 -23.94 21.07
N ILE A 12 27.38 -22.82 20.42
CA ILE A 12 26.93 -22.53 19.04
C ILE A 12 27.41 -23.64 18.09
N ARG A 13 28.67 -24.09 18.22
CA ARG A 13 29.25 -25.15 17.38
C ARG A 13 28.69 -26.54 17.68
N GLY A 14 28.43 -26.85 18.96
CA GLY A 14 27.96 -28.16 19.39
C GLY A 14 26.50 -28.48 19.03
N LYS A 15 25.63 -27.46 18.87
CA LYS A 15 24.19 -27.64 18.63
C LYS A 15 23.74 -26.96 17.34
N LYS A 16 24.18 -27.51 16.19
CA LYS A 16 23.93 -26.95 14.84
C LYS A 16 22.46 -26.66 14.53
N THR A 17 21.54 -27.59 14.81
CA THR A 17 20.11 -27.42 14.51
C THR A 17 19.49 -26.23 15.26
N ARG A 18 19.80 -26.09 16.55
CA ARG A 18 19.31 -24.98 17.38
C ARG A 18 19.90 -23.65 16.93
N THR A 19 21.21 -23.64 16.65
CA THR A 19 21.90 -22.47 16.11
C THR A 19 21.25 -22.04 14.80
N LEU A 20 20.95 -22.97 13.90
CA LEU A 20 20.28 -22.68 12.62
C LEU A 20 18.91 -22.04 12.83
N ILE A 21 18.06 -22.60 13.69
CA ILE A 21 16.73 -22.04 14.02
C ILE A 21 16.85 -20.62 14.60
N THR A 22 17.87 -20.37 15.41
CA THR A 22 18.09 -19.04 16.01
C THR A 22 18.57 -18.03 14.97
N ILE A 23 19.48 -18.44 14.08
CA ILE A 23 19.98 -17.61 12.98
C ILE A 23 18.84 -17.27 12.03
N THR A 24 17.99 -18.23 11.64
CA THR A 24 16.87 -17.98 10.74
C THR A 24 15.84 -17.04 11.35
N ALA A 25 15.51 -17.20 12.64
CA ALA A 25 14.58 -16.31 13.33
C ALA A 25 15.10 -14.86 13.41
N ILE A 26 16.38 -14.67 13.76
CA ILE A 26 16.99 -13.33 13.83
C ILE A 26 17.13 -12.72 12.42
N SER A 27 17.57 -13.50 11.45
CA SER A 27 17.77 -13.01 10.07
C SER A 27 16.44 -12.63 9.44
N LEU A 28 15.37 -13.41 9.63
CA LEU A 28 14.03 -13.10 9.15
C LEU A 28 13.48 -11.81 9.79
N SER A 29 13.67 -11.65 11.11
CA SER A 29 13.29 -10.41 11.82
C SER A 29 13.99 -9.18 11.23
N ALA A 30 15.30 -9.25 11.07
CA ALA A 30 16.09 -8.16 10.51
C ALA A 30 15.74 -7.89 9.03
N ALA A 31 15.43 -8.92 8.26
CA ALA A 31 14.99 -8.81 6.87
C ALA A 31 13.66 -8.07 6.75
N LEU A 32 12.66 -8.46 7.54
CA LEU A 32 11.34 -7.82 7.54
C LEU A 32 11.42 -6.34 7.98
N LEU A 33 12.19 -6.04 9.02
CA LEU A 33 12.40 -4.65 9.47
C LEU A 33 13.12 -3.81 8.41
N THR A 34 14.18 -4.35 7.81
CA THR A 34 14.90 -3.68 6.72
C THR A 34 13.98 -3.43 5.54
N ALA A 35 13.13 -4.39 5.18
CA ALA A 35 12.20 -4.26 4.07
C ALA A 35 11.19 -3.12 4.29
N VAL A 36 10.60 -3.01 5.49
CA VAL A 36 9.64 -1.94 5.82
C VAL A 36 10.31 -0.57 5.84
N ILE A 37 11.51 -0.45 6.44
CA ILE A 37 12.25 0.82 6.47
C ILE A 37 12.61 1.26 5.04
N ASN A 38 13.10 0.32 4.22
CA ASN A 38 13.48 0.62 2.84
C ASN A 38 12.27 0.97 1.97
N PHE A 39 11.12 0.33 2.20
CA PHE A 39 9.86 0.70 1.54
C PHE A 39 9.44 2.13 1.92
N GLY A 40 9.60 2.52 3.19
CA GLY A 40 9.34 3.89 3.65
C GLY A 40 10.23 4.93 2.94
N VAL A 41 11.52 4.64 2.80
CA VAL A 41 12.47 5.52 2.08
C VAL A 41 12.19 5.55 0.57
N SER A 42 11.87 4.40 -0.03
CA SER A 42 11.54 4.31 -1.46
C SER A 42 10.26 5.07 -1.78
N GLY A 43 9.23 4.94 -0.93
CA GLY A 43 7.97 5.66 -1.09
C GLY A 43 8.12 7.18 -0.88
N THR A 44 8.91 7.62 0.10
CA THR A 44 9.21 9.07 0.25
C THR A 44 9.99 9.62 -0.95
N THR A 45 10.89 8.83 -1.55
CA THR A 45 11.61 9.23 -2.78
C THR A 45 10.68 9.28 -3.99
N MET A 46 9.77 8.31 -4.14
CA MET A 46 8.74 8.33 -5.18
C MET A 46 7.86 9.56 -5.05
N LEU A 47 7.40 9.86 -3.83
CA LEU A 47 6.66 11.06 -3.52
C LEU A 47 7.48 12.31 -3.93
N GLN A 48 8.78 12.39 -3.61
CA GLN A 48 9.62 13.55 -3.97
C GLN A 48 9.76 13.72 -5.48
N GLY A 49 9.87 12.60 -6.20
CA GLY A 49 9.87 12.59 -7.65
C GLY A 49 8.55 13.09 -8.25
N PHE A 50 7.43 12.81 -7.58
CA PHE A 50 6.10 13.18 -8.05
C PHE A 50 5.72 14.63 -7.72
N LEU A 51 5.90 15.05 -6.47
CA LEU A 51 5.41 16.34 -5.94
C LEU A 51 6.51 17.41 -5.83
N GLY A 52 7.75 17.08 -6.19
CA GLY A 52 8.93 17.93 -5.98
C GLY A 52 9.49 17.85 -4.55
N LYS A 53 10.74 18.32 -4.37
CA LYS A 53 11.53 18.16 -3.12
C LYS A 53 10.82 18.67 -1.85
N ASP A 54 9.97 19.68 -1.97
CA ASP A 54 9.29 20.31 -0.83
C ASP A 54 7.82 19.97 -0.67
N PHE A 55 7.22 19.20 -1.60
CA PHE A 55 5.84 18.70 -1.49
C PHE A 55 4.75 19.76 -1.24
N GLY A 56 5.09 21.04 -1.38
CA GLY A 56 4.24 22.18 -1.05
C GLY A 56 3.70 22.15 0.39
N LYS A 57 2.55 22.81 0.59
CA LYS A 57 1.87 22.90 1.91
C LYS A 57 1.42 21.53 2.46
N PHE A 58 1.35 20.48 1.63
CA PHE A 58 0.84 19.16 2.00
C PHE A 58 1.92 18.12 2.31
N LYS A 59 3.20 18.51 2.34
CA LYS A 59 4.34 17.63 2.72
C LYS A 59 4.05 16.75 3.92
N ASN A 60 3.58 17.38 5.00
CA ASN A 60 3.36 16.70 6.26
C ASN A 60 2.23 15.68 6.14
N VAL A 61 1.18 15.99 5.39
CA VAL A 61 0.04 15.09 5.18
C VAL A 61 0.48 13.85 4.41
N TYR A 62 1.18 13.99 3.29
CA TYR A 62 1.66 12.85 2.50
C TYR A 62 2.70 12.01 3.24
N THR A 63 3.61 12.67 3.97
CA THR A 63 4.62 11.96 4.78
C THR A 63 3.95 11.16 5.89
N LEU A 64 2.93 11.74 6.55
CA LEU A 64 2.19 11.08 7.63
C LEU A 64 1.34 9.92 7.09
N LEU A 65 0.70 10.10 5.93
CA LEU A 65 -0.06 9.06 5.23
C LEU A 65 0.82 7.83 4.92
N LEU A 66 2.08 8.04 4.54
CA LEU A 66 3.03 6.96 4.28
C LEU A 66 3.63 6.38 5.57
N MET A 67 4.03 7.22 6.52
CA MET A 67 4.75 6.79 7.72
C MET A 67 3.86 6.05 8.72
N ILE A 68 2.59 6.42 8.88
CA ILE A 68 1.68 5.74 9.82
C ILE A 68 1.59 4.22 9.55
N PRO A 69 1.23 3.75 8.34
CA PRO A 69 1.16 2.32 8.07
C PRO A 69 2.53 1.64 8.19
N ALA A 70 3.62 2.31 7.79
CA ALA A 70 4.98 1.79 7.94
C ALA A 70 5.36 1.58 9.42
N VAL A 71 5.04 2.53 10.29
CA VAL A 71 5.31 2.45 11.74
C VAL A 71 4.45 1.36 12.40
N ILE A 72 3.17 1.27 12.05
CA ILE A 72 2.28 0.21 12.56
C ILE A 72 2.82 -1.16 12.15
N LEU A 73 3.21 -1.33 10.89
CA LEU A 73 3.76 -2.59 10.39
C LEU A 73 5.09 -2.93 11.05
N ALA A 74 5.99 -1.95 11.22
CA ALA A 74 7.25 -2.13 11.94
C ALA A 74 7.00 -2.55 13.40
N PHE A 75 6.02 -1.93 14.07
CA PHE A 75 5.65 -2.30 15.44
C PHE A 75 5.15 -3.74 15.54
N LEU A 76 4.29 -4.18 14.62
CA LEU A 76 3.82 -5.58 14.55
C LEU A 76 4.97 -6.56 14.32
N ILE A 77 5.90 -6.23 13.41
CA ILE A 77 7.08 -7.05 13.14
C ILE A 77 7.99 -7.12 14.39
N ILE A 78 8.21 -6.00 15.08
CA ILE A 78 8.98 -5.99 16.34
C ILE A 78 8.29 -6.86 17.39
N ALA A 79 6.98 -6.70 17.59
CA ALA A 79 6.23 -7.49 18.57
C ALA A 79 6.31 -9.00 18.27
N MET A 80 6.10 -9.39 17.01
CA MET A 80 6.24 -10.78 16.57
C MET A 80 7.67 -11.28 16.81
N SER A 81 8.67 -10.52 16.36
CA SER A 81 10.09 -10.87 16.51
C SER A 81 10.47 -11.08 17.97
N VAL A 82 10.01 -10.19 18.85
CA VAL A 82 10.24 -10.29 20.29
C VAL A 82 9.69 -11.61 20.84
N THR A 83 8.46 -11.98 20.46
CA THR A 83 7.87 -13.24 20.93
C THR A 83 8.57 -14.48 20.38
N VAL A 84 8.88 -14.51 19.08
CA VAL A 84 9.53 -15.66 18.41
C VAL A 84 10.93 -15.86 18.98
N ILE A 85 11.77 -14.83 18.97
CA ILE A 85 13.15 -14.89 19.44
C ILE A 85 13.18 -15.21 20.94
N SER A 86 12.29 -14.61 21.74
CA SER A 86 12.15 -14.95 23.15
C SER A 86 11.88 -16.45 23.36
N ASN A 87 10.98 -17.04 22.56
CA ASN A 87 10.65 -18.47 22.70
C ASN A 87 11.84 -19.37 22.34
N VAL A 88 12.58 -19.04 21.28
CA VAL A 88 13.79 -19.78 20.88
C VAL A 88 14.86 -19.72 21.98
N PHE A 89 15.12 -18.53 22.52
CA PHE A 89 16.10 -18.37 23.60
C PHE A 89 15.65 -18.97 24.94
N ARG A 90 14.34 -19.04 25.21
CA ARG A 90 13.80 -19.78 26.36
C ARG A 90 14.06 -21.25 26.21
N MET A 91 13.64 -21.86 25.10
CA MET A 91 13.89 -23.27 24.83
C MET A 91 15.39 -23.60 24.94
N SER A 92 16.24 -22.76 24.35
CA SER A 92 17.70 -22.84 24.44
C SER A 92 18.25 -22.74 25.88
N ALA A 93 17.64 -21.89 26.72
CA ALA A 93 18.04 -21.76 28.12
C ALA A 93 17.58 -22.97 28.94
N ASP A 94 16.35 -23.43 28.71
CA ASP A 94 15.69 -24.54 29.40
C ASP A 94 16.48 -25.85 29.18
N GLU A 95 16.90 -26.13 27.94
CA GLU A 95 17.79 -27.27 27.61
C GLU A 95 19.13 -27.26 28.37
N ARG A 96 19.58 -26.09 28.86
CA ARG A 96 20.90 -25.89 29.48
C ARG A 96 20.82 -25.58 30.98
N VAL A 97 19.64 -25.69 31.58
CA VAL A 97 19.43 -25.40 33.00
C VAL A 97 20.36 -26.24 33.89
N ALA A 98 20.56 -27.52 33.57
CA ALA A 98 21.48 -28.39 34.30
C ALA A 98 22.93 -27.88 34.23
N GLN A 99 23.40 -27.47 33.04
CA GLN A 99 24.74 -26.91 32.85
C GLN A 99 24.94 -25.61 33.64
N PHE A 100 23.93 -24.73 33.64
CA PHE A 100 23.95 -23.53 34.47
C PHE A 100 23.93 -23.85 35.96
N GLY A 101 23.29 -24.95 36.38
CA GLY A 101 23.33 -25.47 37.74
C GLY A 101 24.74 -25.88 38.17
N THR A 102 25.42 -26.69 37.35
CA THR A 102 26.81 -27.09 37.58
C THR A 102 27.73 -25.88 37.69
N LEU A 103 27.59 -24.90 36.78
CA LEU A 103 28.37 -23.67 36.84
C LEU A 103 28.13 -22.90 38.15
N LYS A 104 26.89 -22.80 38.64
CA LYS A 104 26.57 -22.16 39.93
C LYS A 104 27.19 -22.91 41.11
N CYS A 105 27.21 -24.25 41.07
CA CYS A 105 27.85 -25.06 42.12
C CYS A 105 29.37 -24.83 42.20
N VAL A 106 30.01 -24.58 41.06
CA VAL A 106 31.45 -24.22 40.99
C VAL A 106 31.70 -22.74 41.32
N GLY A 107 30.65 -21.96 41.63
CA GLY A 107 30.76 -20.57 42.09
C GLY A 107 30.42 -19.50 41.04
N ALA A 108 29.86 -19.86 39.88
CA ALA A 108 29.46 -18.88 38.88
C ALA A 108 28.33 -17.97 39.39
N THR A 109 28.52 -16.66 39.24
CA THR A 109 27.54 -15.65 39.64
C THR A 109 26.35 -15.60 38.69
N LYS A 110 25.20 -15.11 39.18
CA LYS A 110 24.00 -14.88 38.35
C LYS A 110 24.31 -13.96 37.15
N LYS A 111 25.17 -12.97 37.34
CA LYS A 111 25.60 -12.02 36.29
C LYS A 111 26.41 -12.72 35.20
N GLN A 112 27.31 -13.63 35.56
CA GLN A 112 28.08 -14.40 34.59
C GLN A 112 27.19 -15.27 33.70
N ILE A 113 26.13 -15.87 34.25
CA ILE A 113 25.18 -16.68 33.47
C ILE A 113 24.36 -15.82 32.51
N TYR A 114 23.88 -14.66 32.98
CA TYR A 114 23.23 -13.68 32.12
C TYR A 114 24.17 -13.24 30.98
N GLN A 115 25.43 -12.94 31.30
CA GLN A 115 26.44 -12.55 30.33
C GLN A 115 26.72 -13.66 29.31
N THR A 116 26.79 -14.94 29.71
CA THR A 116 26.97 -16.06 28.77
C THR A 116 25.87 -16.10 27.72
N ILE A 117 24.60 -15.95 28.12
CA ILE A 117 23.46 -15.95 27.19
C ILE A 117 23.50 -14.69 26.30
N MET A 118 23.86 -13.53 26.84
CA MET A 118 24.02 -12.30 26.06
C MET A 118 25.18 -12.40 25.07
N TYR A 119 26.32 -12.99 25.43
CA TYR A 119 27.44 -13.20 24.51
C TYR A 119 27.07 -14.16 23.38
N GLU A 120 26.33 -15.23 23.67
CA GLU A 120 25.78 -16.10 22.62
C GLU A 120 24.87 -15.33 21.66
N CYS A 121 23.96 -14.51 22.19
CA CYS A 121 23.11 -13.64 21.39
C CYS A 121 23.94 -12.67 20.52
N LEU A 122 24.96 -12.02 21.08
CA LEU A 122 25.85 -11.11 20.35
C LEU A 122 26.59 -11.82 19.22
N LEU A 123 27.16 -13.01 19.48
CA LEU A 123 27.84 -13.81 18.47
C LEU A 123 26.90 -14.21 17.32
N LEU A 124 25.65 -14.57 17.65
CA LEU A 124 24.63 -14.89 16.66
C LEU A 124 24.19 -13.65 15.87
N CYS A 125 24.08 -12.48 16.52
CA CYS A 125 23.74 -11.22 15.86
C CYS A 125 24.77 -10.80 14.81
N ILE A 126 26.06 -11.00 15.08
CA ILE A 126 27.15 -10.65 14.15
C ILE A 126 26.97 -11.34 12.79
N VAL A 127 26.43 -12.55 12.76
CA VAL A 127 26.17 -13.28 11.51
C VAL A 127 24.76 -13.04 10.98
N SER A 128 23.76 -13.08 11.87
CA SER A 128 22.34 -13.09 11.49
C SER A 128 21.82 -11.73 11.07
N VAL A 129 22.29 -10.64 11.69
CA VAL A 129 21.82 -9.27 11.33
C VAL A 129 22.31 -8.87 9.94
N PRO A 130 23.60 -9.03 9.57
CA PRO A 130 24.03 -8.77 8.20
C PRO A 130 23.30 -9.65 7.18
N LEU A 131 23.13 -10.95 7.47
CA LEU A 131 22.38 -11.85 6.61
C LEU A 131 20.93 -11.37 6.42
N GLY A 132 20.28 -10.97 7.51
CA GLY A 132 18.93 -10.42 7.48
C GLY A 132 18.82 -9.11 6.71
N ILE A 133 19.77 -8.18 6.87
CA ILE A 133 19.78 -6.92 6.11
C ILE A 133 19.91 -7.19 4.61
N ILE A 134 20.82 -8.08 4.21
CA ILE A 134 21.00 -8.48 2.80
C ILE A 134 19.70 -9.08 2.25
N LEU A 135 19.09 -10.01 2.99
CA LEU A 135 17.81 -10.60 2.62
C LEU A 135 16.69 -9.56 2.55
N GLY A 136 16.68 -8.59 3.46
CA GLY A 136 15.69 -7.51 3.50
C GLY A 136 15.78 -6.60 2.28
N TYR A 137 16.99 -6.22 1.87
CA TYR A 137 17.19 -5.48 0.62
C TYR A 137 16.80 -6.30 -0.61
N LEU A 138 17.09 -7.60 -0.64
CA LEU A 138 16.66 -8.49 -1.71
C LEU A 138 15.13 -8.59 -1.78
N LEU A 139 14.46 -8.70 -0.62
CA LEU A 139 13.01 -8.68 -0.52
C LEU A 139 12.43 -7.35 -0.98
N SER A 140 13.03 -6.22 -0.61
CA SER A 140 12.62 -4.91 -1.10
C SER A 140 12.83 -4.79 -2.60
N PHE A 141 13.95 -5.25 -3.15
CA PHE A 141 14.22 -5.20 -4.58
C PHE A 141 13.18 -6.01 -5.36
N ALA A 142 12.91 -7.24 -4.94
CA ALA A 142 11.88 -8.08 -5.54
C ALA A 142 10.48 -7.47 -5.38
N GLY A 143 10.14 -6.99 -4.18
CA GLY A 143 8.85 -6.37 -3.87
C GLY A 143 8.60 -5.08 -4.65
N ILE A 144 9.61 -4.22 -4.76
CA ILE A 144 9.58 -2.99 -5.58
C ILE A 144 9.49 -3.35 -7.07
N GLY A 145 10.19 -4.39 -7.53
CA GLY A 145 10.08 -4.88 -8.90
C GLY A 145 8.66 -5.36 -9.23
N ILE A 146 8.01 -6.07 -8.31
CA ILE A 146 6.61 -6.47 -8.44
C ILE A 146 5.71 -5.23 -8.44
N ALA A 147 5.86 -4.34 -7.46
CA ALA A 147 5.08 -3.11 -7.36
C ALA A 147 5.21 -2.21 -8.60
N ASN A 148 6.40 -2.12 -9.20
CA ASN A 148 6.62 -1.36 -10.42
C ASN A 148 5.89 -1.95 -11.62
N ARG A 149 5.68 -3.27 -11.70
CA ARG A 149 4.84 -3.84 -12.76
C ARG A 149 3.39 -3.36 -12.66
N PHE A 150 2.84 -3.33 -11.44
CA PHE A 150 1.53 -2.75 -11.18
C PHE A 150 1.50 -1.24 -11.49
N MET A 151 2.55 -0.51 -11.13
CA MET A 151 2.64 0.93 -11.40
C MET A 151 2.85 1.25 -12.87
N ASP A 152 3.54 0.40 -13.65
CA ASP A 152 3.71 0.60 -15.09
C ASP A 152 2.36 0.51 -15.82
N GLU A 153 1.44 -0.38 -15.41
CA GLU A 153 0.05 -0.40 -15.91
C GLU A 153 -0.68 0.91 -15.61
N MET A 154 -0.54 1.42 -14.38
CA MET A 154 -1.13 2.71 -13.98
C MET A 154 -0.51 3.91 -14.72
N ASN A 155 0.80 3.89 -14.96
CA ASN A 155 1.51 4.93 -15.69
C ASN A 155 1.05 5.02 -17.15
N LEU A 156 0.67 3.90 -17.77
CA LEU A 156 0.11 3.91 -19.11
C LEU A 156 -1.22 4.66 -19.15
N LEU A 157 -2.10 4.42 -18.17
CA LEU A 157 -3.39 5.11 -18.06
C LEU A 157 -3.21 6.61 -17.74
N VAL A 158 -2.36 6.94 -16.78
CA VAL A 158 -2.13 8.35 -16.37
C VAL A 158 -1.44 9.15 -17.47
N ARG A 159 -0.50 8.55 -18.22
CA ARG A 159 0.21 9.23 -19.32
C ARG A 159 -0.73 9.71 -20.42
N VAL A 160 -1.85 9.02 -20.63
CA VAL A 160 -2.87 9.39 -21.61
C VAL A 160 -3.67 10.62 -21.13
N MET A 161 -4.01 10.68 -19.83
CA MET A 161 -4.87 11.74 -19.29
C MET A 161 -4.12 12.99 -18.75
N ILE A 162 -2.91 12.83 -18.18
CA ILE A 162 -2.12 13.90 -17.56
C ILE A 162 -0.64 13.72 -17.94
N LYS A 163 -0.05 14.75 -18.54
CA LYS A 163 1.35 14.84 -19.00
C LYS A 163 2.34 13.96 -18.21
N GLN A 164 3.05 13.05 -18.90
CA GLN A 164 4.28 12.30 -18.50
C GLN A 164 4.58 12.20 -16.98
N VAL A 165 3.62 11.75 -16.17
CA VAL A 165 3.91 11.35 -14.79
C VAL A 165 4.28 9.87 -14.82
N ASN A 166 5.53 9.55 -14.49
CA ASN A 166 5.95 8.17 -14.28
C ASN A 166 6.03 7.90 -12.77
N PHE A 167 5.00 7.26 -12.21
CA PHE A 167 5.04 6.62 -10.90
C PHE A 167 6.02 5.45 -10.97
N ARG A 168 7.29 5.71 -10.68
CA ARG A 168 8.30 4.67 -10.51
C ARG A 168 8.77 4.64 -9.08
N LEU A 169 8.48 3.53 -8.41
CA LEU A 169 9.04 3.22 -7.12
C LEU A 169 10.51 2.84 -7.35
N SER A 170 11.42 3.80 -7.17
CA SER A 170 12.85 3.55 -7.34
C SER A 170 13.38 2.81 -6.12
N PHE A 171 14.15 1.74 -6.33
CA PHE A 171 14.90 1.11 -5.26
C PHE A 171 16.01 2.05 -4.82
N VAL A 172 15.93 2.56 -3.59
CA VAL A 172 16.92 3.50 -3.04
C VAL A 172 17.77 2.80 -2.00
N PHE A 173 19.06 2.67 -2.28
CA PHE A 173 20.01 2.29 -1.26
C PHE A 173 20.39 3.51 -0.41
N SER A 174 19.75 3.66 0.74
CA SER A 174 20.08 4.71 1.71
C SER A 174 20.98 4.17 2.83
N PRO A 175 22.21 4.70 3.01
CA PRO A 175 23.07 4.34 4.14
C PRO A 175 22.41 4.60 5.50
N VAL A 176 21.57 5.63 5.59
CA VAL A 176 20.82 5.95 6.82
C VAL A 176 19.76 4.88 7.09
N ALA A 177 19.08 4.38 6.05
CA ALA A 177 18.13 3.28 6.18
C ALA A 177 18.81 1.98 6.65
N LEU A 178 20.01 1.70 6.14
CA LEU A 178 20.80 0.54 6.56
C LEU A 178 21.23 0.65 8.02
N LEU A 179 21.75 1.81 8.44
CA LEU A 179 22.18 2.01 9.83
C LEU A 179 20.99 1.94 10.80
N THR A 180 19.87 2.57 10.44
CA THR A 180 18.66 2.52 11.27
C THR A 180 18.08 1.11 11.34
N SER A 181 18.03 0.36 10.24
CA SER A 181 17.57 -1.03 10.25
C SER A 181 18.50 -1.93 11.07
N ALA A 182 19.82 -1.75 10.97
CA ALA A 182 20.80 -2.47 11.77
C ALA A 182 20.63 -2.20 13.27
N ILE A 183 20.50 -0.93 13.66
CA ILE A 183 20.33 -0.52 15.07
C ILE A 183 19.00 -1.06 15.62
N ILE A 184 17.89 -0.88 14.90
CA ILE A 184 16.56 -1.34 15.35
C ILE A 184 16.53 -2.88 15.43
N SER A 185 17.09 -3.60 14.46
CA SER A 185 17.16 -5.06 14.49
C SER A 185 17.99 -5.54 15.67
N TRP A 186 19.17 -4.95 15.88
CA TRP A 186 20.05 -5.33 16.98
C TRP A 186 19.41 -5.06 18.34
N ALA A 187 18.79 -3.89 18.52
CA ALA A 187 18.06 -3.53 19.73
C ALA A 187 16.87 -4.49 19.98
N THR A 188 16.12 -4.83 18.94
CA THR A 188 14.99 -5.77 19.02
C THR A 188 15.45 -7.13 19.50
N VAL A 189 16.53 -7.68 18.92
CA VAL A 189 17.08 -8.98 19.32
C VAL A 189 17.59 -8.96 20.76
N LEU A 190 18.36 -7.94 21.15
CA LEU A 190 18.86 -7.80 22.52
C LEU A 190 17.72 -7.70 23.55
N PHE A 191 16.68 -6.91 23.26
CA PHE A 191 15.49 -6.80 24.09
C PHE A 191 14.76 -8.14 24.23
N SER A 192 14.63 -8.87 23.11
CA SER A 192 14.00 -10.20 23.06
C SER A 192 14.70 -11.22 23.96
N VAL A 193 16.04 -11.19 24.00
CA VAL A 193 16.81 -12.17 24.79
C VAL A 193 17.01 -11.73 26.25
N ALA A 194 16.91 -10.43 26.55
CA ALA A 194 17.10 -9.91 27.90
C ALA A 194 16.12 -10.53 28.91
N LEU A 195 14.84 -10.68 28.55
CA LEU A 195 13.82 -11.28 29.41
C LEU A 195 14.10 -12.77 29.75
N PRO A 196 14.33 -13.67 28.78
CA PRO A 196 14.65 -15.06 29.09
C PRO A 196 15.99 -15.23 29.81
N ALA A 197 17.02 -14.46 29.45
CA ALA A 197 18.31 -14.51 30.15
C ALA A 197 18.17 -14.10 31.63
N ARG A 198 17.38 -13.06 31.92
CA ARG A 198 17.06 -12.65 33.31
C ARG A 198 16.27 -13.70 34.08
N LYS A 199 15.48 -14.55 33.40
CA LYS A 199 14.79 -15.67 34.06
C LYS A 199 15.76 -16.80 34.37
N ALA A 200 16.60 -17.21 33.40
CA ALA A 200 17.57 -18.28 33.57
C ALA A 200 18.57 -18.01 34.73
N MET A 201 19.02 -16.77 34.89
CA MET A 201 19.94 -16.41 35.99
C MET A 201 19.31 -16.53 37.39
N LYS A 202 17.98 -16.46 37.51
CA LYS A 202 17.26 -16.45 38.80
C LYS A 202 16.99 -17.84 39.37
N ILE A 203 17.10 -18.90 38.56
CA ILE A 203 16.88 -20.29 38.99
C ILE A 203 17.96 -20.66 40.02
N SER A 204 17.66 -21.42 41.08
CA SER A 204 18.67 -21.82 42.07
C SER A 204 19.52 -22.99 41.56
N ALA A 205 20.75 -23.15 42.09
CA ALA A 205 21.60 -24.28 41.71
C ALA A 205 20.96 -25.64 42.06
N LEU A 206 20.29 -25.70 43.22
CA LEU A 206 19.56 -26.88 43.67
C LEU A 206 18.39 -27.21 42.73
N ASP A 207 17.59 -26.21 42.33
CA ASP A 207 16.47 -26.42 41.39
C ASP A 207 16.95 -26.88 40.01
N CYS A 208 18.10 -26.36 39.55
CA CYS A 208 18.71 -26.76 38.28
C CYS A 208 19.10 -28.26 38.26
N LEU A 209 19.61 -28.79 39.39
CA LEU A 209 20.10 -30.16 39.50
C LEU A 209 18.99 -31.16 39.87
N ARG A 210 18.05 -30.77 40.75
CA ARG A 210 16.99 -31.67 41.25
C ARG A 210 16.03 -32.13 40.16
N ASN A 211 15.84 -31.32 39.11
CA ASN A 211 14.85 -31.58 38.07
C ASN A 211 15.45 -32.17 36.78
N GLY A 212 16.69 -32.68 36.80
CA GLY A 212 17.34 -33.21 35.59
C GLY A 212 17.52 -32.18 34.47
N GLY A 213 17.45 -30.88 34.79
CA GLY A 213 17.49 -29.80 33.81
C GLY A 213 16.13 -29.34 33.27
N GLU A 214 15.01 -29.94 33.66
CA GLU A 214 13.69 -29.37 33.32
C GLU A 214 13.32 -28.24 34.31
N ILE A 215 12.90 -27.09 33.81
CA ILE A 215 12.35 -26.01 34.65
C ILE A 215 10.97 -26.43 35.13
N GLY A 216 10.93 -27.33 36.12
CA GLY A 216 9.76 -27.51 36.96
C GLY A 216 9.57 -26.25 37.79
N GLU A 217 8.75 -25.30 37.31
CA GLU A 217 8.01 -24.44 38.25
C GLU A 217 7.37 -25.39 39.26
N LYS A 218 7.79 -25.32 40.54
CA LYS A 218 7.33 -26.07 41.72
C LYS A 218 6.37 -27.23 41.39
N PHE A 219 6.79 -28.49 41.61
CA PHE A 219 5.96 -29.72 41.51
C PHE A 219 4.54 -29.63 42.10
N ASN A 220 4.25 -28.65 42.96
CA ASN A 220 2.92 -28.27 43.40
C ASN A 220 2.38 -26.99 42.72
N ILE A 221 2.31 -26.94 41.39
CA ILE A 221 1.29 -26.10 40.76
C ILE A 221 -0.03 -26.81 41.00
N ARG A 222 -0.69 -26.50 42.13
CA ARG A 222 -2.08 -26.88 42.38
C ARG A 222 -2.95 -26.23 41.30
N THR A 223 -3.04 -26.86 40.14
CA THR A 223 -4.07 -26.53 39.16
C THR A 223 -5.38 -27.10 39.70
N LYS A 224 -6.45 -26.29 39.75
CA LYS A 224 -7.77 -26.75 40.24
C LYS A 224 -8.40 -27.83 39.35
N ILE A 225 -7.76 -28.18 38.22
CA ILE A 225 -8.24 -29.16 37.26
C ILE A 225 -7.95 -30.57 37.77
N GLN A 226 -9.00 -31.22 38.28
CA GLN A 226 -8.99 -32.63 38.67
C GLN A 226 -9.23 -33.53 37.45
N LEU A 227 -8.59 -34.71 37.48
CA LEU A 227 -8.83 -35.77 36.51
C LEU A 227 -10.08 -36.53 36.98
N ASN A 228 -11.22 -36.23 36.37
CA ASN A 228 -12.47 -36.93 36.66
C ASN A 228 -12.65 -37.90 35.51
N GLY A 229 -12.44 -39.21 35.73
CA GLY A 229 -12.45 -40.27 34.70
C GLY A 229 -13.71 -40.40 33.82
N LYS A 230 -14.63 -39.44 33.86
CA LYS A 230 -15.84 -39.29 33.03
C LYS A 230 -15.57 -38.85 31.58
N GLY A 231 -14.36 -38.40 31.24
CA GLY A 231 -13.98 -38.01 29.86
C GLY A 231 -12.72 -38.72 29.36
N ARG A 232 -12.44 -38.67 28.05
CA ARG A 232 -11.22 -39.28 27.46
C ARG A 232 -9.97 -38.83 28.22
N ILE A 233 -9.19 -39.80 28.71
CA ILE A 233 -8.02 -39.57 29.56
C ILE A 233 -6.99 -38.68 28.83
N GLU A 234 -6.80 -38.91 27.54
CA GLU A 234 -5.92 -38.11 26.65
C GLU A 234 -6.25 -36.62 26.71
N TYR A 235 -7.54 -36.26 26.58
CA TYR A 235 -7.99 -34.87 26.65
C TYR A 235 -7.73 -34.27 28.02
N GLN A 236 -7.97 -35.02 29.10
CA GLN A 236 -7.77 -34.51 30.46
C GLN A 236 -6.29 -34.29 30.78
N LEU A 237 -5.42 -35.18 30.30
CA LEU A 237 -3.97 -35.03 30.40
C LEU A 237 -3.49 -33.82 29.60
N ALA A 238 -3.94 -33.67 28.35
CA ALA A 238 -3.61 -32.52 27.51
C ALA A 238 -4.07 -31.20 28.15
N ARG A 239 -5.32 -31.15 28.64
CA ARG A 239 -5.89 -29.98 29.32
C ARG A 239 -5.11 -29.62 30.59
N LYS A 240 -4.74 -30.63 31.39
CA LYS A 240 -3.92 -30.43 32.59
C LYS A 240 -2.53 -29.92 32.21
N ASN A 241 -1.91 -30.44 31.16
CA ASN A 241 -0.59 -30.00 30.67
C ASN A 241 -0.61 -28.51 30.26
N VAL A 242 -1.57 -28.11 29.43
CA VAL A 242 -1.76 -26.70 29.03
C VAL A 242 -2.00 -25.80 30.25
N ALA A 243 -2.80 -26.27 31.20
CA ALA A 243 -3.12 -25.52 32.41
C ALA A 243 -1.99 -25.46 33.45
N SER A 244 -1.01 -26.35 33.38
CA SER A 244 0.21 -26.33 34.20
C SER A 244 1.28 -25.42 33.59
N HIS A 245 1.41 -25.40 32.26
CA HIS A 245 2.39 -24.58 31.53
C HIS A 245 1.81 -23.28 30.94
N ARG A 246 0.85 -22.63 31.64
CA ARG A 246 0.07 -21.49 31.10
C ARG A 246 0.92 -20.36 30.54
N LYS A 247 2.06 -20.04 31.16
CA LYS A 247 2.94 -18.95 30.69
C LYS A 247 3.59 -19.27 29.35
N GLN A 248 4.05 -20.50 29.17
CA GLN A 248 4.67 -20.95 27.93
C GLN A 248 3.62 -21.06 26.82
N MET A 249 2.46 -21.62 27.15
CA MET A 249 1.37 -21.78 26.19
C MET A 249 0.76 -20.43 25.79
N ARG A 250 0.63 -19.47 26.72
CA ARG A 250 0.23 -18.09 26.40
C ARG A 250 1.24 -17.40 25.47
N SER A 251 2.54 -17.62 25.67
CA SER A 251 3.60 -17.07 24.80
C SER A 251 3.53 -17.65 23.38
N ALA A 252 3.33 -18.96 23.26
CA ALA A 252 3.19 -19.64 21.97
C ALA A 252 1.94 -19.18 21.22
N VAL A 253 0.78 -19.13 21.90
CA VAL A 253 -0.47 -18.62 21.32
C VAL A 253 -0.32 -17.16 20.89
N MET A 254 0.27 -16.29 21.73
CA MET A 254 0.54 -14.89 21.34
C MET A 254 1.41 -14.78 20.09
N THR A 255 2.41 -15.66 19.93
CA THR A 255 3.28 -15.68 18.74
C THR A 255 2.50 -16.03 17.49
N LEU A 256 1.66 -17.08 17.56
CA LEU A 256 0.78 -17.49 16.47
C LEU A 256 -0.24 -16.40 16.13
N SER A 257 -0.87 -15.79 17.13
CA SER A 257 -1.81 -14.68 16.93
C SER A 257 -1.14 -13.49 16.26
N LEU A 258 0.06 -13.08 16.70
CA LEU A 258 0.81 -11.99 16.07
C LEU A 258 1.17 -12.29 14.61
N SER A 259 1.56 -13.53 14.30
CA SER A 259 1.82 -13.94 12.91
C SER A 259 0.56 -13.89 12.04
N MET A 260 -0.59 -14.30 12.59
CA MET A 260 -1.87 -14.26 11.88
C MET A 260 -2.34 -12.81 11.66
N ILE A 261 -2.19 -11.94 12.67
CA ILE A 261 -2.48 -10.51 12.55
C ILE A 261 -1.62 -9.89 11.46
N LEU A 262 -0.30 -10.14 11.48
CA LEU A 262 0.62 -9.62 10.46
C LEU A 262 0.23 -10.08 9.04
N PHE A 263 -0.15 -11.36 8.89
CA PHE A 263 -0.60 -11.90 7.62
C PHE A 263 -1.90 -11.24 7.14
N VAL A 264 -2.91 -11.11 8.01
CA VAL A 264 -4.19 -10.47 7.67
C VAL A 264 -3.99 -8.99 7.32
N THR A 265 -3.16 -8.25 8.07
CA THR A 265 -2.84 -6.85 7.77
C THR A 265 -2.18 -6.72 6.40
N MET A 266 -1.23 -7.61 6.05
CA MET A 266 -0.60 -7.58 4.73
C MET A 266 -1.58 -7.93 3.61
N SER A 267 -2.49 -8.89 3.85
CA SER A 267 -3.56 -9.23 2.89
C SER A 267 -4.51 -8.06 2.66
N GLY A 268 -4.93 -7.36 3.73
CA GLY A 268 -5.81 -6.19 3.61
C GLY A 268 -5.15 -5.04 2.86
N LEU A 269 -3.84 -4.81 3.07
CA LEU A 269 -3.08 -3.82 2.29
C LEU A 269 -3.06 -4.16 0.79
N ARG A 270 -2.90 -5.44 0.44
CA ARG A 270 -2.98 -5.90 -0.96
C ARG A 270 -4.38 -5.69 -1.53
N GLU A 271 -5.43 -6.03 -0.79
CA GLU A 271 -6.82 -5.87 -1.24
C GLU A 271 -7.19 -4.41 -1.48
N ILE A 272 -6.71 -3.49 -0.63
CA ILE A 272 -6.84 -2.04 -0.87
C ILE A 272 -6.12 -1.64 -2.15
N ALA A 273 -4.90 -2.15 -2.39
CA ALA A 273 -4.16 -1.86 -3.60
C ALA A 273 -4.87 -2.39 -4.86
N ASP A 274 -5.39 -3.62 -4.82
CA ASP A 274 -6.16 -4.24 -5.91
C ASP A 274 -7.47 -3.46 -6.15
N GLY A 275 -8.14 -2.99 -5.10
CA GLY A 275 -9.34 -2.15 -5.18
C GLY A 275 -9.07 -0.78 -5.81
N ILE A 276 -7.96 -0.14 -5.42
CA ILE A 276 -7.50 1.11 -6.05
C ILE A 276 -7.16 0.88 -7.52
N GLN A 277 -6.46 -0.22 -7.85
CA GLN A 277 -6.15 -0.58 -9.24
C GLN A 277 -7.43 -0.73 -10.05
N LYS A 278 -8.42 -1.46 -9.53
CA LYS A 278 -9.72 -1.65 -10.18
C LYS A 278 -10.47 -0.34 -10.40
N TYR A 279 -10.40 0.60 -9.45
CA TYR A 279 -11.03 1.91 -9.60
C TYR A 279 -10.31 2.77 -10.64
N MET A 280 -8.99 2.64 -10.77
CA MET A 280 -8.20 3.35 -11.77
C MET A 280 -8.31 2.74 -13.17
N SER A 281 -8.51 1.43 -13.28
CA SER A 281 -8.77 0.75 -14.56
C SER A 281 -10.27 0.74 -14.86
N PHE A 282 -10.76 1.77 -15.57
CA PHE A 282 -12.09 1.71 -16.17
C PHE A 282 -12.12 0.58 -17.19
N ASP A 283 -12.90 -0.47 -16.93
CA ASP A 283 -13.21 -1.49 -17.93
C ASP A 283 -14.26 -0.90 -18.88
N SER A 284 -13.79 -0.28 -19.96
CA SER A 284 -14.64 0.35 -20.96
C SER A 284 -15.24 -0.65 -21.96
N GLY A 285 -15.00 -1.97 -21.82
CA GLY A 285 -15.51 -2.97 -22.76
C GLY A 285 -14.78 -3.02 -24.13
N TYR A 286 -13.81 -2.13 -24.37
CA TYR A 286 -13.02 -2.08 -25.61
C TYR A 286 -11.61 -2.65 -25.42
N THR A 287 -11.04 -3.20 -26.49
CA THR A 287 -9.67 -3.76 -26.45
C THR A 287 -8.59 -2.67 -26.51
N VAL A 288 -8.85 -1.56 -27.21
CA VAL A 288 -7.94 -0.42 -27.32
C VAL A 288 -8.74 0.89 -27.38
N ILE A 289 -8.41 1.84 -26.50
CA ILE A 289 -8.86 3.24 -26.59
C ILE A 289 -7.68 4.09 -27.00
N ALA A 290 -7.84 4.86 -28.07
CA ALA A 290 -6.86 5.83 -28.52
C ALA A 290 -7.42 7.23 -28.34
N ASP A 291 -6.85 7.98 -27.39
CA ASP A 291 -7.18 9.38 -27.15
C ASP A 291 -6.22 10.29 -27.93
N TYR A 292 -6.80 11.12 -28.79
CA TYR A 292 -6.04 12.03 -29.63
C TYR A 292 -6.09 13.47 -29.11
N THR A 293 -4.97 13.94 -28.57
CA THR A 293 -4.84 15.33 -28.11
C THR A 293 -3.67 16.03 -28.80
N SER A 294 -3.82 17.31 -29.16
CA SER A 294 -2.70 18.09 -29.68
C SER A 294 -1.71 18.47 -28.58
N ASN A 295 -0.53 18.96 -28.97
CA ASN A 295 0.45 19.46 -28.00
C ASN A 295 -0.15 20.58 -27.14
N ARG A 296 -0.20 20.33 -25.83
CA ARG A 296 -0.73 21.27 -24.85
C ARG A 296 0.10 22.56 -24.81
N LYS A 297 -0.57 23.71 -24.90
CA LYS A 297 0.04 25.05 -24.84
C LYS A 297 -0.48 25.81 -23.62
N TYR A 298 0.41 26.48 -22.91
CA TYR A 298 0.03 27.38 -21.82
C TYR A 298 -0.20 28.78 -22.39
N THR A 299 -1.39 29.35 -22.16
CA THR A 299 -1.70 30.75 -22.45
C THR A 299 -2.19 31.46 -21.19
N VAL A 300 -2.27 32.79 -21.25
CA VAL A 300 -2.88 33.60 -20.20
C VAL A 300 -4.17 34.17 -20.74
N HIS A 301 -5.29 33.89 -20.07
CA HIS A 301 -6.59 34.37 -20.48
C HIS A 301 -6.61 35.91 -20.43
N PRO A 302 -6.96 36.59 -21.53
CA PRO A 302 -6.78 38.05 -21.64
C PRO A 302 -7.67 38.85 -20.68
N LYS A 303 -8.89 38.37 -20.38
CA LYS A 303 -9.81 39.05 -19.44
C LYS A 303 -9.56 38.75 -17.96
N THR A 304 -9.19 37.52 -17.61
CA THR A 304 -9.14 37.04 -16.21
C THR A 304 -7.72 36.91 -15.67
N GLY A 305 -6.69 36.97 -16.53
CA GLY A 305 -5.28 36.82 -16.14
C GLY A 305 -4.91 35.39 -15.70
N ARG A 306 -5.84 34.43 -15.78
CA ARG A 306 -5.61 33.03 -15.40
C ARG A 306 -4.69 32.34 -16.41
N LYS A 307 -3.70 31.58 -15.93
CA LYS A 307 -2.94 30.65 -16.78
C LYS A 307 -3.85 29.49 -17.15
N VAL A 308 -4.02 29.25 -18.44
CA VAL A 308 -4.86 28.19 -19.00
C VAL A 308 -4.00 27.27 -19.85
N GLU A 309 -4.19 25.97 -19.67
CA GLU A 309 -3.59 24.93 -20.50
C GLU A 309 -4.61 24.58 -21.60
N ILE A 310 -4.25 24.84 -22.86
CA ILE A 310 -5.12 24.58 -24.00
C ILE A 310 -4.55 23.39 -24.77
N ALA A 311 -5.40 22.40 -25.03
CA ALA A 311 -5.17 21.36 -26.03
C ALA A 311 -6.18 21.56 -27.16
N ASN A 312 -5.71 21.91 -28.35
CA ASN A 312 -6.58 22.00 -29.53
C ASN A 312 -6.99 20.59 -29.97
N LEU A 313 -8.16 20.47 -30.59
CA LEU A 313 -8.52 19.23 -31.29
C LEU A 313 -7.57 18.97 -32.45
N ILE A 314 -7.30 17.68 -32.71
CA ILE A 314 -6.72 17.27 -33.99
C ILE A 314 -7.81 17.26 -35.08
N SER A 315 -7.41 17.32 -36.35
CA SER A 315 -8.39 17.22 -37.44
C SER A 315 -9.02 15.82 -37.48
N SER A 316 -10.29 15.75 -37.90
CA SER A 316 -10.99 14.47 -38.09
C SER A 316 -10.24 13.55 -39.06
N ASP A 317 -9.61 14.10 -40.10
CA ASP A 317 -8.79 13.32 -41.05
C ASP A 317 -7.58 12.66 -40.36
N LEU A 318 -6.92 13.38 -39.44
CA LEU A 318 -5.78 12.84 -38.70
C LEU A 318 -6.22 11.79 -37.68
N ALA A 319 -7.37 12.02 -37.02
CA ALA A 319 -7.95 11.04 -36.09
C ALA A 319 -8.28 9.73 -36.81
N GLU A 320 -8.83 9.82 -38.03
CA GLU A 320 -9.15 8.66 -38.86
C GLU A 320 -7.90 7.91 -39.32
N GLU A 321 -6.85 8.62 -39.75
CA GLU A 321 -5.57 8.01 -40.14
C GLU A 321 -4.97 7.18 -39.00
N ILE A 322 -5.04 7.68 -37.76
CA ILE A 322 -4.52 6.97 -36.59
C ILE A 322 -5.41 5.76 -36.27
N SER A 323 -6.73 5.92 -36.27
CA SER A 323 -7.68 4.82 -36.04
C SER A 323 -7.50 3.69 -37.07
N GLU A 324 -7.28 4.04 -38.34
CA GLU A 324 -7.01 3.07 -39.41
C GLU A 324 -5.70 2.31 -39.17
N LYS A 325 -4.62 3.00 -38.79
CA LYS A 325 -3.34 2.35 -38.44
C LYS A 325 -3.48 1.38 -37.28
N LEU A 326 -4.30 1.72 -36.28
CA LEU A 326 -4.58 0.84 -35.16
C LEU A 326 -5.41 -0.38 -35.59
N SER A 327 -6.24 -0.27 -36.64
CA SER A 327 -7.04 -1.40 -37.15
C SER A 327 -6.23 -2.56 -37.72
N ALA A 328 -4.94 -2.34 -37.97
CA ALA A 328 -4.01 -3.40 -38.33
C ALA A 328 -3.78 -4.46 -37.21
N TYR A 329 -4.10 -4.14 -35.95
CA TYR A 329 -4.01 -5.08 -34.84
C TYR A 329 -5.21 -6.05 -34.88
N LYS A 330 -4.94 -7.35 -35.07
CA LYS A 330 -5.98 -8.37 -35.18
C LYS A 330 -6.66 -8.64 -33.83
N GLY A 331 -8.00 -8.73 -33.85
CA GLY A 331 -8.79 -9.10 -32.68
C GLY A 331 -9.06 -7.95 -31.71
N THR A 332 -8.83 -6.70 -32.11
CA THR A 332 -9.09 -5.51 -31.30
C THR A 332 -10.27 -4.73 -31.88
N GLU A 333 -11.26 -4.41 -31.04
CA GLU A 333 -12.22 -3.36 -31.37
C GLU A 333 -11.58 -1.99 -31.05
N ILE A 334 -11.64 -1.07 -32.00
CA ILE A 334 -11.00 0.23 -31.91
C ILE A 334 -12.08 1.28 -31.92
N TYR A 335 -11.98 2.16 -30.92
CA TYR A 335 -12.82 3.33 -30.79
C TYR A 335 -11.92 4.56 -30.78
N GLY A 336 -11.99 5.36 -31.84
CA GLY A 336 -11.24 6.60 -31.96
C GLY A 336 -12.03 7.74 -31.34
N SER A 337 -11.50 8.35 -30.29
CA SER A 337 -12.08 9.53 -29.66
C SER A 337 -10.99 10.55 -29.36
N GLY A 338 -11.26 11.82 -29.60
CA GLY A 338 -10.40 12.92 -29.19
C GLY A 338 -11.23 13.96 -28.48
N VAL A 339 -10.71 14.50 -27.38
CA VAL A 339 -11.40 15.50 -26.56
C VAL A 339 -10.53 16.75 -26.44
N ASP A 340 -11.16 17.92 -26.50
CA ASP A 340 -10.53 19.16 -26.05
C ASP A 340 -10.77 19.39 -24.56
N TYR A 341 -9.69 19.38 -23.80
CA TYR A 341 -9.78 19.70 -22.39
C TYR A 341 -9.80 21.22 -22.20
N ALA A 342 -10.87 21.73 -21.58
CA ALA A 342 -10.99 23.11 -21.08
C ALA A 342 -10.75 24.19 -22.14
N ALA A 343 -11.34 24.03 -23.33
CA ALA A 343 -11.22 25.00 -24.42
C ALA A 343 -12.42 25.96 -24.55
N TYR A 344 -13.58 25.56 -24.02
CA TYR A 344 -14.85 26.27 -24.20
C TYR A 344 -15.64 26.34 -22.90
N ASP A 345 -16.18 27.53 -22.63
CA ASP A 345 -17.06 27.77 -21.49
C ASP A 345 -18.45 28.15 -22.02
N ALA A 346 -19.51 27.53 -21.49
CA ALA A 346 -20.88 27.96 -21.69
C ALA A 346 -21.33 28.82 -20.51
N VAL A 347 -21.67 30.08 -20.78
CA VAL A 347 -22.08 31.05 -19.76
C VAL A 347 -23.59 31.23 -19.74
N PHE A 348 -24.21 30.89 -18.62
CA PHE A 348 -25.65 31.00 -18.40
C PHE A 348 -25.97 32.12 -17.42
N HIS A 349 -26.99 32.92 -17.75
CA HIS A 349 -27.46 34.03 -16.92
C HIS A 349 -28.86 33.68 -16.40
N ASN A 350 -29.01 33.55 -15.07
CA ASN A 350 -30.26 33.29 -14.33
C ASN A 350 -31.44 32.76 -15.20
N GLY A 351 -31.31 31.51 -15.64
CA GLY A 351 -32.23 30.85 -16.57
C GLY A 351 -31.48 29.99 -17.60
N GLY A 352 -32.10 28.91 -18.06
CA GLY A 352 -31.55 28.03 -19.10
C GLY A 352 -30.96 26.69 -18.62
N LEU A 353 -30.82 26.49 -17.30
CA LEU A 353 -30.46 25.20 -16.69
C LEU A 353 -31.67 24.52 -16.08
N THR A 354 -31.63 23.20 -15.96
CA THR A 354 -32.68 22.38 -15.31
C THR A 354 -32.74 22.66 -13.79
N GLU A 355 -33.90 22.40 -13.17
CA GLU A 355 -34.07 22.58 -11.72
C GLU A 355 -33.10 21.69 -10.91
N GLU A 356 -32.87 20.47 -11.38
CA GLU A 356 -31.91 19.53 -10.77
C GLU A 356 -30.48 20.08 -10.79
N MET A 357 -30.08 20.69 -11.91
CA MET A 357 -28.75 21.32 -12.03
C MET A 357 -28.62 22.54 -11.14
N GLN A 358 -29.67 23.36 -11.04
CA GLN A 358 -29.66 24.51 -10.13
C GLN A 358 -29.53 24.09 -8.65
N GLN A 359 -30.15 22.98 -8.25
CA GLN A 359 -30.02 22.43 -6.91
C GLN A 359 -28.60 21.88 -6.66
N ALA A 360 -28.05 21.08 -7.58
CA ALA A 360 -26.69 20.55 -7.47
C ALA A 360 -25.64 21.67 -7.35
N MET A 361 -25.78 22.73 -8.15
CA MET A 361 -24.88 23.89 -8.11
C MET A 361 -25.03 24.73 -6.82
N ALA A 362 -26.23 24.81 -6.24
CA ALA A 362 -26.47 25.52 -4.99
C ALA A 362 -25.81 24.83 -3.78
N GLU A 363 -25.63 23.50 -3.84
CA GLU A 363 -24.90 22.75 -2.81
C GLU A 363 -23.38 22.93 -2.94
N GLU A 364 -22.85 23.09 -4.16
CA GLU A 364 -21.41 23.30 -4.42
C GLU A 364 -20.94 24.76 -4.23
N GLN A 365 -21.74 25.76 -4.60
CA GLN A 365 -21.36 27.18 -4.55
C GLN A 365 -21.95 27.91 -3.34
N LYS A 366 -21.10 28.23 -2.34
CA LYS A 366 -21.48 29.01 -1.14
C LYS A 366 -21.76 30.51 -1.42
N GLU A 367 -21.34 31.03 -2.57
CA GLU A 367 -21.60 32.41 -3.01
C GLU A 367 -22.52 32.40 -4.23
N LYS A 368 -23.61 33.17 -4.18
CA LYS A 368 -24.51 33.37 -5.33
C LYS A 368 -23.80 34.20 -6.39
N SER A 369 -23.12 33.54 -7.33
CA SER A 369 -22.72 34.17 -8.59
C SER A 369 -23.96 34.39 -9.46
N SER A 370 -24.06 35.54 -10.13
CA SER A 370 -25.13 35.83 -11.10
C SER A 370 -24.93 35.10 -12.44
N GLU A 371 -23.74 34.57 -12.67
CA GLU A 371 -23.34 33.84 -13.87
C GLU A 371 -22.92 32.42 -13.48
N ILE A 372 -23.51 31.43 -14.15
CA ILE A 372 -23.11 30.03 -14.05
C ILE A 372 -22.28 29.70 -15.28
N ILE A 373 -21.05 29.25 -15.06
CA ILE A 373 -20.11 28.87 -16.11
C ILE A 373 -20.00 27.34 -16.08
N LEU A 374 -20.30 26.70 -17.20
CA LEU A 374 -20.09 25.27 -17.38
C LEU A 374 -18.97 25.05 -18.39
N ASP A 375 -17.97 24.27 -18.00
CA ASP A 375 -16.92 23.82 -18.91
C ASP A 375 -17.56 22.88 -19.95
N VAL A 376 -17.33 23.14 -21.23
CA VAL A 376 -17.87 22.35 -22.35
C VAL A 376 -16.73 21.67 -23.10
N GLU A 377 -16.87 20.36 -23.25
CA GLU A 377 -15.96 19.53 -24.03
C GLU A 377 -16.58 19.22 -25.41
N ARG A 378 -15.80 19.45 -26.46
CA ARG A 378 -16.03 18.96 -27.83
C ARG A 378 -15.30 17.64 -28.02
N ILE A 379 -16.09 16.64 -28.36
CA ILE A 379 -15.61 15.30 -28.66
C ILE A 379 -15.59 15.11 -30.18
N VAL A 380 -14.45 14.68 -30.71
CA VAL A 380 -14.31 14.15 -32.07
C VAL A 380 -14.30 12.65 -31.99
N LEU A 381 -15.10 12.01 -32.83
CA LEU A 381 -15.15 10.57 -32.96
C LEU A 381 -14.73 10.18 -34.38
N ASP A 382 -14.22 8.96 -34.52
CA ASP A 382 -13.99 8.38 -35.85
C ASP A 382 -15.28 8.33 -36.67
N GLN A 383 -15.12 8.27 -37.99
CA GLN A 383 -16.23 8.39 -38.91
C GLN A 383 -17.28 7.28 -38.72
N LYS A 384 -16.85 6.08 -38.36
CA LYS A 384 -17.74 4.93 -38.17
C LYS A 384 -18.66 5.16 -36.98
N HIS A 385 -18.11 5.47 -35.81
CA HIS A 385 -18.90 5.63 -34.58
C HIS A 385 -19.71 6.92 -34.57
N TYR A 386 -19.20 8.01 -35.16
CA TYR A 386 -19.96 9.25 -35.28
C TYR A 386 -21.20 9.08 -36.18
N LYS A 387 -21.08 8.37 -37.32
CA LYS A 387 -22.23 8.03 -38.18
C LYS A 387 -23.27 7.21 -37.43
N GLU A 388 -22.83 6.27 -36.59
CA GLU A 388 -23.75 5.48 -35.78
C GLU A 388 -24.55 6.34 -34.80
N LEU A 389 -23.89 7.28 -34.12
CA LEU A 389 -24.54 8.24 -33.22
C LEU A 389 -25.50 9.16 -33.96
N CYS A 390 -25.12 9.76 -35.10
CA CYS A 390 -26.02 10.57 -35.91
C CYS A 390 -27.28 9.78 -36.34
N ARG A 391 -27.10 8.52 -36.75
CA ARG A 391 -28.21 7.63 -37.11
C ARG A 391 -29.13 7.33 -35.93
N LYS A 392 -28.57 7.07 -34.73
CA LYS A 392 -29.33 6.86 -33.49
C LYS A 392 -30.08 8.11 -33.06
N ALA A 393 -29.48 9.28 -33.25
CA ALA A 393 -30.07 10.58 -32.96
C ALA A 393 -31.12 11.01 -34.02
N GLY A 394 -31.17 10.35 -35.17
CA GLY A 394 -32.09 10.68 -36.26
C GLY A 394 -31.71 11.94 -37.04
N VAL A 395 -30.42 12.31 -37.06
CA VAL A 395 -29.92 13.52 -37.73
C VAL A 395 -28.94 13.20 -38.86
N GLU A 396 -28.72 14.16 -39.76
CA GLU A 396 -27.76 14.02 -40.86
C GLU A 396 -26.31 14.00 -40.35
N TYR A 397 -25.45 13.27 -41.06
CA TYR A 397 -24.02 13.23 -40.75
C TYR A 397 -23.39 14.63 -40.86
N GLY A 398 -22.59 15.01 -39.87
CA GLY A 398 -22.01 16.37 -39.75
C GLY A 398 -22.84 17.34 -38.90
N SER A 399 -24.00 16.90 -38.40
CA SER A 399 -24.82 17.67 -37.47
C SER A 399 -24.24 17.66 -36.06
N VAL A 400 -24.22 18.81 -35.37
CA VAL A 400 -23.71 18.88 -33.99
C VAL A 400 -24.69 18.19 -33.04
N LEU A 401 -24.15 17.26 -32.25
CA LEU A 401 -24.85 16.55 -31.18
C LEU A 401 -24.41 17.10 -29.84
N LEU A 402 -25.35 17.38 -28.94
CA LEU A 402 -25.06 17.74 -27.56
C LEU A 402 -25.21 16.49 -26.69
N LEU A 403 -24.14 16.06 -26.01
CA LEU A 403 -24.24 15.13 -24.90
C LEU A 403 -24.61 15.92 -23.65
N ASN A 404 -25.82 15.71 -23.16
CA ASN A 404 -26.37 16.45 -22.04
C ASN A 404 -26.23 15.65 -20.74
N ASP A 405 -24.99 15.58 -20.27
CA ASP A 405 -24.62 14.87 -19.04
C ASP A 405 -23.69 15.73 -18.20
N TYR A 406 -24.05 15.94 -16.93
CA TYR A 406 -23.22 16.59 -15.93
C TYR A 406 -22.98 15.64 -14.78
N LYS A 407 -21.70 15.41 -14.51
CA LYS A 407 -21.24 14.47 -13.50
C LYS A 407 -20.72 15.20 -12.29
N TYR A 408 -21.25 14.90 -11.10
CA TYR A 408 -20.78 15.46 -9.85
C TYR A 408 -20.71 14.41 -8.73
N ASN A 409 -19.98 14.76 -7.67
CA ASN A 409 -19.79 13.90 -6.51
C ASN A 409 -20.77 14.27 -5.41
N ASP A 410 -21.78 13.42 -5.19
CA ASP A 410 -22.72 13.51 -4.09
C ASP A 410 -22.25 12.63 -2.93
N HIS A 411 -21.54 13.23 -1.96
CA HIS A 411 -21.12 12.57 -0.71
C HIS A 411 -20.37 11.23 -0.91
N GLY A 412 -19.55 11.12 -1.95
CA GLY A 412 -18.77 9.93 -2.29
C GLY A 412 -19.46 8.99 -3.28
N THR A 413 -20.65 9.35 -3.77
CA THR A 413 -21.37 8.64 -4.84
C THR A 413 -21.35 9.49 -6.11
N GLU A 414 -20.98 8.89 -7.23
CA GLU A 414 -21.04 9.53 -8.54
C GLU A 414 -22.52 9.69 -8.97
N ARG A 415 -22.93 10.91 -9.30
CA ARG A 415 -24.26 11.20 -9.86
C ARG A 415 -24.14 11.89 -11.21
N HIS A 416 -25.08 11.55 -12.08
CA HIS A 416 -25.25 12.10 -13.42
C HIS A 416 -26.61 12.78 -13.51
N ILE A 417 -26.63 14.00 -14.04
CA ILE A 417 -27.85 14.78 -14.27
C ILE A 417 -27.78 15.46 -15.64
N ALA A 418 -28.94 15.79 -16.22
CA ALA A 418 -29.01 16.55 -17.47
C ALA A 418 -28.98 18.06 -17.17
N PRO A 419 -27.88 18.79 -17.44
CA PRO A 419 -27.77 20.20 -17.08
C PRO A 419 -28.72 21.11 -17.88
N LEU A 420 -29.03 20.73 -19.12
CA LEU A 420 -29.77 21.56 -20.08
C LEU A 420 -31.15 20.98 -20.42
N PRO A 421 -32.15 21.80 -20.78
CA PRO A 421 -33.44 21.31 -21.29
C PRO A 421 -33.27 20.55 -22.61
N ALA A 422 -34.07 19.50 -22.82
CA ALA A 422 -34.03 18.71 -24.06
C ALA A 422 -34.43 19.51 -25.33
N SER A 423 -35.06 20.67 -25.16
CA SER A 423 -35.48 21.57 -26.26
C SER A 423 -34.43 22.61 -26.65
N ILE A 424 -33.17 22.48 -26.19
CA ILE A 424 -32.11 23.42 -26.53
C ILE A 424 -31.66 23.23 -27.98
N ASN A 425 -31.61 24.33 -28.75
CA ASN A 425 -31.30 24.31 -30.19
C ASN A 425 -30.02 25.08 -30.54
N SER A 426 -29.47 25.87 -29.62
CA SER A 426 -28.15 26.49 -29.76
C SER A 426 -27.48 26.69 -28.41
N LEU A 427 -26.15 26.77 -28.44
CA LEU A 427 -25.31 27.02 -27.27
C LEU A 427 -24.26 28.07 -27.62
N ASN A 428 -24.14 29.10 -26.78
CA ASN A 428 -23.11 30.11 -26.91
C ASN A 428 -21.87 29.67 -26.13
N LEU A 429 -20.78 29.43 -26.85
CA LEU A 429 -19.50 29.07 -26.26
C LEU A 429 -18.56 30.28 -26.27
N GLU A 430 -17.98 30.58 -25.12
CA GLU A 430 -16.85 31.50 -24.99
C GLU A 430 -15.55 30.70 -25.08
N LYS A 431 -14.69 31.05 -26.02
CA LYS A 431 -13.36 30.48 -26.17
C LYS A 431 -12.41 31.13 -25.17
N MET A 432 -11.31 30.44 -24.87
CA MET A 432 -10.26 30.93 -23.97
C MET A 432 -9.55 32.21 -24.41
N ASP A 433 -9.69 32.64 -25.67
CA ASP A 433 -9.22 33.95 -26.15
C ASP A 433 -10.24 35.09 -25.92
N GLY A 434 -11.41 34.76 -25.36
CA GLY A 434 -12.52 35.67 -25.10
C GLY A 434 -13.46 35.89 -26.30
N SER A 435 -13.23 35.22 -27.44
CA SER A 435 -14.16 35.21 -28.56
C SER A 435 -15.36 34.32 -28.28
N ARG A 436 -16.51 34.64 -28.89
CA ARG A 436 -17.75 33.86 -28.71
C ARG A 436 -18.17 33.22 -30.02
N GLU A 437 -18.63 31.98 -29.94
CA GLU A 437 -19.13 31.20 -31.05
C GLU A 437 -20.49 30.61 -30.68
N GLU A 438 -21.51 30.87 -31.49
CA GLU A 438 -22.81 30.22 -31.34
C GLU A 438 -22.80 28.91 -32.12
N ILE A 439 -23.04 27.80 -31.42
CA ILE A 439 -23.16 26.47 -32.02
C ILE A 439 -24.62 26.08 -32.08
N LYS A 440 -25.08 25.67 -33.27
CA LYS A 440 -26.43 25.12 -33.46
C LYS A 440 -26.43 23.63 -33.12
N ILE A 441 -27.34 23.22 -32.23
CA ILE A 441 -27.49 21.84 -31.79
C ILE A 441 -28.60 21.20 -32.60
N ALA A 442 -28.30 20.07 -33.25
CA ALA A 442 -29.26 19.34 -34.07
C ALA A 442 -30.02 18.26 -33.28
N ALA A 443 -29.36 17.66 -32.28
CA ALA A 443 -30.00 16.73 -31.36
C ALA A 443 -29.29 16.72 -30.00
N VAL A 444 -30.06 16.42 -28.97
CA VAL A 444 -29.61 16.26 -27.58
C VAL A 444 -29.64 14.78 -27.23
N LEU A 445 -28.51 14.26 -26.75
CA LEU A 445 -28.34 12.87 -26.35
C LEU A 445 -28.11 12.77 -24.85
N ASN A 446 -28.68 11.74 -24.23
CA ASN A 446 -28.38 11.35 -22.86
C ASN A 446 -27.31 10.25 -22.84
N LEU A 447 -26.66 10.06 -21.69
CA LEU A 447 -25.60 9.07 -21.52
C LEU A 447 -26.02 7.65 -21.92
N GLU A 448 -27.28 7.26 -21.66
CA GLU A 448 -27.82 5.94 -22.02
C GLU A 448 -27.93 5.69 -23.53
N GLN A 449 -27.92 6.75 -24.33
CA GLN A 449 -28.05 6.68 -25.79
C GLN A 449 -26.68 6.57 -26.48
N ILE A 450 -25.59 6.76 -25.71
CA ILE A 450 -24.22 6.58 -26.19
C ILE A 450 -23.83 5.09 -26.05
N PRO A 451 -23.19 4.49 -27.07
CA PRO A 451 -22.60 3.17 -26.95
C PRO A 451 -21.68 3.11 -25.71
N LYS A 452 -21.86 2.08 -24.88
CA LYS A 452 -21.10 1.90 -23.63
C LYS A 452 -19.63 1.68 -23.88
#